data_AF-A0A1B6FLN7-F1
#
_entry.id   AF-A0A1B6FLN7-F1
#
_cell.length_a   1.000
_cell.length_b   1.000
_cell.length_c   1.000
_cell.angle_alpha   90.00
_cell.angle_beta   90.00
_cell.angle_gamma   90.00
#
_symmetry.space_group_name_H-M   'P 1'
#
loop_
_entity.id
_entity.type
_entity.pdbx_description
1 polymer ?
#
loop_
_entity_poly.entity_id
_entity_poly.type
_entity_poly.pdbx_seq_one_letter_code
_entity_poly.pdbx_strand_id
1 'polypeptide(L)'
;MLVPQDMLAAQSKMLYQLNKYYGERVQTRKTTVAKTIREVCKVVQDVLREVEVQEPRFISSLTECNGRYEGLDVISPTEFEVVLYLNQMGVFNFVDDGSLRS
;
A
#
# COMPACT_ATOMS: atom_id res chain seq x y z
N MET A 1 -14.01 -3.29 -40.21
CA MET A 1 -12.71 -2.64 -40.41
C MET A 1 -11.62 -3.67 -40.16
N LEU A 2 -10.85 -4.06 -41.18
CA LEU A 2 -9.67 -4.90 -41.00
C LEU A 2 -8.58 -4.04 -40.34
N VAL A 3 -8.16 -4.42 -39.14
CA VAL A 3 -6.97 -3.84 -38.53
C VAL A 3 -5.77 -4.27 -39.39
N PRO A 4 -4.90 -3.35 -39.83
CA PRO A 4 -3.72 -3.71 -40.62
C PRO A 4 -2.88 -4.77 -39.90
N GLN A 5 -2.43 -5.82 -40.61
CA GLN A 5 -1.66 -6.93 -40.03
C GLN A 5 -0.42 -6.47 -39.25
N ASP A 6 0.22 -5.38 -39.69
CA ASP A 6 1.37 -4.78 -39.00
C ASP A 6 1.02 -4.25 -37.60
N MET A 7 -0.21 -3.73 -37.41
CA MET A 7 -0.67 -3.26 -36.10
C MET A 7 -0.95 -4.42 -35.14
N LEU A 8 -1.42 -5.56 -35.65
CA LEU A 8 -1.62 -6.77 -34.83
C LEU A 8 -0.28 -7.37 -34.36
N ALA A 9 0.75 -7.34 -35.22
CA ALA A 9 2.10 -7.78 -34.88
C ALA A 9 2.76 -6.86 -33.84
N ALA A 10 2.62 -5.54 -33.98
CA ALA A 10 3.12 -4.55 -33.02
C ALA A 10 2.46 -4.70 -31.63
N GLN A 11 1.13 -4.89 -31.61
CA GLN A 11 0.38 -5.11 -30.37
C GLN A 11 0.82 -6.39 -29.65
N SER A 12 1.02 -7.48 -30.39
CA SER A 12 1.47 -8.77 -29.85
C SER A 12 2.88 -8.68 -29.26
N LYS A 13 3.79 -7.98 -29.95
CA LYS A 13 5.16 -7.74 -29.45
C LYS A 13 5.17 -6.87 -28.19
N MET A 14 4.31 -5.86 -28.11
CA MET A 14 4.16 -5.02 -26.92
C MET A 14 3.67 -5.84 -25.72
N LEU A 15 2.62 -6.65 -25.90
CA LEU A 15 2.08 -7.52 -24.85
C LEU A 15 3.13 -8.49 -24.32
N TYR A 16 3.94 -9.08 -25.20
CA TYR A 16 5.05 -9.94 -24.80
C TYR A 16 6.06 -9.18 -23.91
N GLN A 17 6.50 -7.98 -24.32
CA GLN A 17 7.45 -7.20 -23.54
C GLN A 17 6.88 -6.72 -22.20
N LEU A 18 5.60 -6.34 -22.15
CA LEU A 18 4.92 -5.98 -20.91
C LEU A 18 4.86 -7.14 -19.92
N ASN A 19 4.49 -8.33 -20.39
CA ASN A 19 4.45 -9.53 -19.55
C ASN A 19 5.84 -9.90 -19.05
N LYS A 20 6.87 -9.79 -19.90
CA LYS A 20 8.27 -9.99 -19.51
C LYS A 20 8.70 -8.98 -18.43
N TYR A 21 8.43 -7.69 -18.65
CA TYR A 21 8.76 -6.64 -17.68
C TYR A 21 8.03 -6.84 -16.35
N TYR A 22 6.76 -7.24 -16.39
CA TYR A 22 5.99 -7.58 -15.19
C TYR A 22 6.62 -8.77 -14.45
N GLY A 23 6.90 -9.87 -15.16
CA GLY A 23 7.48 -11.09 -14.59
C GLY A 23 8.87 -10.91 -14.00
N GLU A 24 9.69 -10.01 -14.57
CA GLU A 24 11.06 -9.77 -14.11
C GLU A 24 11.12 -8.60 -13.13
N ARG A 25 10.82 -7.38 -13.60
CA ARG A 25 11.05 -6.13 -12.87
C ARG A 25 9.98 -5.88 -11.81
N VAL A 26 8.70 -6.04 -12.16
CA VAL A 26 7.61 -5.79 -11.21
C VAL A 26 7.60 -6.85 -10.11
N GLN A 27 7.80 -8.12 -10.43
CA GLN A 27 7.89 -9.17 -9.41
C GLN A 27 9.08 -8.95 -8.48
N THR A 28 10.26 -8.63 -9.01
CA THR A 28 11.44 -8.33 -8.18
C THR A 28 11.16 -7.17 -7.22
N ARG A 29 10.55 -6.08 -7.72
CA ARG A 29 10.13 -4.96 -6.86
C ARG A 29 9.14 -5.41 -5.78
N LYS A 30 8.11 -6.18 -6.15
CA LYS A 30 7.11 -6.71 -5.20
C LYS A 30 7.77 -7.53 -4.09
N THR A 31 8.69 -8.42 -4.43
CA THR A 31 9.40 -9.26 -3.45
C THR A 31 10.29 -8.42 -2.54
N THR A 32 11.04 -7.47 -3.08
CA THR A 32 11.91 -6.59 -2.28
C THR A 32 11.08 -5.74 -1.32
N VAL A 33 10.04 -5.07 -1.82
CA VAL A 33 9.15 -4.23 -1.00
C VAL A 33 8.46 -5.08 0.08
N ALA A 34 7.98 -6.28 -0.24
CA ALA A 34 7.36 -7.16 0.75
C ALA A 34 8.31 -7.56 1.89
N LYS A 35 9.62 -7.73 1.62
CA LYS A 35 10.62 -7.97 2.66
C LYS A 35 10.79 -6.73 3.54
N THR A 36 10.96 -5.56 2.94
CA THR A 36 11.11 -4.29 3.65
C THR A 36 9.88 -3.98 4.52
N ILE A 37 8.67 -4.22 4.01
CA ILE A 37 7.42 -4.02 4.78
C ILE A 37 7.44 -4.82 6.08
N ARG A 38 7.87 -6.10 6.07
CA ARG A 38 7.93 -6.91 7.28
C ARG A 38 8.85 -6.33 8.34
N GLU A 39 10.00 -5.79 7.91
CA GLU A 39 10.96 -5.14 8.81
C GLU A 39 10.39 -3.84 9.38
N VAL A 40 9.79 -3.00 8.53
CA VAL A 40 9.15 -1.75 8.93
C VAL A 40 7.99 -1.99 9.89
N CYS A 41 7.07 -2.92 9.56
CA CYS A 41 5.92 -3.23 10.40
C CYS A 41 6.32 -3.73 11.79
N LYS A 42 7.41 -4.50 11.90
CA LYS A 42 7.93 -4.93 13.20
C LYS A 42 8.34 -3.74 14.07
N VAL A 43 9.09 -2.80 13.49
CA VAL A 43 9.50 -1.57 14.20
C VAL A 43 8.28 -0.73 14.60
N VAL A 44 7.33 -0.55 13.69
CA VAL A 44 6.10 0.20 13.96
C VAL A 44 5.28 -0.44 15.09
N GLN A 45 5.13 -1.77 15.09
CA GLN A 45 4.42 -2.48 16.17
C GLN A 45 5.09 -2.32 17.53
N ASP A 46 6.43 -2.37 17.58
CA ASP A 46 7.16 -2.17 18.84
C ASP A 46 7.00 -0.73 19.36
N VAL A 47 7.09 0.27 18.48
CA VAL A 47 6.82 1.67 18.83
C VAL A 47 5.39 1.87 19.31
N LEU A 48 4.40 1.36 18.59
CA LEU A 48 2.99 1.50 18.97
C LEU A 48 2.68 0.80 20.30
N ARG A 49 3.35 -0.31 20.63
CA ARG A 49 3.22 -0.96 21.93
C ARG A 49 3.69 -0.05 23.07
N GLU A 50 4.81 0.65 22.89
CA GLU A 50 5.30 1.60 23.90
C GLU A 50 4.40 2.83 24.03
N VAL A 51 3.82 3.29 22.92
CA VAL A 51 2.83 4.37 22.92
C VAL A 51 1.57 3.95 23.65
N GLU A 52 1.07 2.74 23.41
CA GLU A 52 -0.15 2.23 24.05
C GLU A 52 -0.01 2.10 25.57
N VAL A 53 1.18 1.75 26.07
CA VAL A 53 1.48 1.71 27.52
C VAL A 53 1.33 3.09 28.17
N GLN A 54 1.68 4.16 27.45
CA GLN A 54 1.61 5.53 27.97
C GLN A 54 0.24 6.17 27.70
N GLU A 55 -0.38 5.85 26.57
CA GLU A 55 -1.66 6.38 26.13
C GLU A 55 -2.54 5.25 25.53
N PRO A 56 -3.38 4.59 26.36
CA PRO A 56 -4.12 3.38 25.98
C PRO A 56 -5.21 3.59 24.91
N ARG A 57 -5.37 4.82 24.43
CA ARG A 57 -6.27 5.17 23.32
C ARG A 57 -5.64 4.91 21.96
N PHE A 58 -4.31 4.85 21.88
CA PHE A 58 -3.56 4.58 20.65
C PHE A 58 -3.30 3.07 20.51
N ILE A 59 -4.37 2.30 20.36
CA ILE A 59 -4.29 0.85 20.17
C ILE A 59 -3.81 0.57 18.74
N SER A 60 -2.81 -0.29 18.57
CA SER A 60 -2.29 -0.65 17.26
C SER A 60 -3.34 -1.33 16.39
N SER A 61 -3.75 -0.68 15.29
CA SER A 61 -4.61 -1.29 14.25
C SER A 61 -3.83 -2.08 13.19
N LEU A 62 -2.49 -2.08 13.25
CA LEU A 62 -1.62 -2.70 12.25
C LEU A 62 -1.63 -4.23 12.40
N THR A 63 -2.45 -4.90 11.60
CA THR A 63 -2.59 -6.37 11.59
C THR A 63 -2.18 -6.97 10.25
N GLU A 64 -1.56 -8.15 10.27
CA GLU A 64 -1.20 -8.88 9.05
C GLU A 64 -2.28 -9.93 8.72
N CYS A 65 -2.83 -9.86 7.52
CA CYS A 65 -3.74 -10.85 6.97
C CYS A 65 -3.27 -11.28 5.57
N ASN A 66 -3.02 -12.58 5.39
CA ASN A 66 -2.58 -13.16 4.10
C ASN A 66 -1.35 -12.46 3.49
N GLY A 67 -0.38 -12.04 4.32
CA GLY A 67 0.84 -11.37 3.87
C GLY A 67 0.66 -9.91 3.47
N ARG A 68 -0.47 -9.29 3.84
CA ARG A 68 -0.71 -7.85 3.71
C ARG A 68 -1.02 -7.25 5.05
N TYR A 69 -0.57 -6.01 5.27
CA TYR A 69 -0.87 -5.25 6.47
C TYR A 69 -2.05 -4.32 6.19
N GLU A 70 -3.05 -4.35 7.06
CA GLU A 70 -4.20 -3.44 6.97
C GLU A 70 -3.78 -2.01 7.30
N GLY A 71 -4.23 -1.05 6.49
CA GLY A 71 -3.87 0.37 6.67
C GLY A 71 -2.42 0.71 6.29
N LEU A 72 -1.69 -0.17 5.61
CA LEU A 72 -0.34 0.12 5.10
C LEU A 72 -0.35 0.41 3.60
N ASP A 73 0.19 1.57 3.23
CA ASP A 73 0.39 1.98 1.85
C ASP A 73 1.88 2.14 1.51
N VAL A 74 2.24 1.75 0.28
CA VAL A 74 3.60 1.88 -0.25
C VAL A 74 3.65 3.11 -1.17
N ILE A 75 4.28 4.18 -0.71
CA ILE A 75 4.45 5.41 -1.50
C ILE A 75 5.66 5.27 -2.42
N SER A 76 6.77 4.79 -1.89
CA SER A 76 8.02 4.54 -2.63
C SER A 76 8.70 3.26 -2.13
N PRO A 77 9.77 2.76 -2.79
CA PRO A 77 10.50 1.59 -2.30
C PRO A 77 11.03 1.73 -0.87
N THR A 78 11.14 2.95 -0.35
CA THR A 78 11.68 3.27 0.97
C THR A 78 10.74 4.13 1.82
N GLU A 79 9.55 4.47 1.33
CA GLU A 79 8.57 5.32 2.01
C GLU A 79 7.24 4.60 2.11
N PHE A 80 6.72 4.54 3.34
CA PHE A 80 5.52 3.80 3.70
C PHE A 80 4.63 4.69 4.56
N GLU A 81 3.32 4.57 4.35
CA GLU A 81 2.31 5.21 5.18
C GLU A 81 1.58 4.13 5.96
N VAL A 82 1.41 4.34 7.27
CA VAL A 82 0.64 3.46 8.14
C VAL A 82 -0.48 4.28 8.76
N VAL A 83 -1.71 3.96 8.38
CA VAL A 83 -2.93 4.55 8.92
C VAL A 83 -3.27 3.87 10.23
N LEU A 84 -3.17 4.61 11.33
CA LEU A 84 -3.61 4.15 12.64
C LEU A 84 -5.10 4.49 12.84
N TYR A 85 -5.94 3.46 12.82
CA TYR A 85 -7.37 3.61 13.07
C TYR A 85 -7.62 3.72 14.57
N LEU A 86 -8.07 4.90 15.01
CA LEU A 86 -8.42 5.14 16.41
C LEU A 86 -9.85 4.67 16.69
N ASN A 87 -10.06 4.10 17.87
CA ASN A 87 -11.40 3.78 18.34
C ASN A 87 -12.23 5.07 18.47
N GLN A 88 -13.39 5.09 17.83
CA GLN A 88 -14.31 6.22 17.89
C GLN A 88 -15.52 5.91 18.75
N MET A 89 -15.97 6.91 19.50
CA MET A 89 -17.23 6.87 20.26
C MET A 89 -18.46 7.17 19.39
N GLY A 90 -18.28 7.48 18.10
CA GLY A 90 -19.37 7.74 17.15
C GLY A 90 -20.15 9.05 17.37
N VAL A 91 -19.61 9.97 18.18
CA VAL A 91 -20.29 11.23 18.55
C VAL A 91 -19.99 12.41 17.62
N PHE A 92 -19.04 12.26 16.69
CA PHE A 92 -18.68 13.29 15.73
C PHE A 92 -19.39 13.06 14.40
N ASN A 93 -19.98 14.13 13.85
CA ASN A 93 -20.53 14.12 12.50
C ASN A 93 -19.43 14.43 11.50
N PHE A 94 -19.36 13.65 10.41
CA PHE A 94 -18.56 14.03 9.26
C PHE A 94 -19.29 15.17 8.52
N VAL A 95 -18.68 16.35 8.48
CA VAL A 95 -19.20 17.52 7.76
C VAL A 95 -18.18 17.90 6.70
N ASP A 96 -18.55 17.72 5.45
CA ASP A 96 -17.79 18.21 4.30
C ASP A 96 -18.36 19.57 3.88
N ASP A 97 -17.69 20.64 4.31
CA ASP A 97 -18.07 22.02 4.02
C ASP A 97 -17.35 22.59 2.78
N GLY A 98 -16.59 21.76 2.06
CA GLY A 98 -15.87 22.15 0.85
C GLY A 98 -14.70 23.12 1.09
N SER A 99 -14.26 23.31 2.33
CA SER A 99 -13.22 24.28 2.71
C SER A 99 -11.77 23.83 2.45
N LEU A 100 -11.56 22.79 1.64
CA LEU A 100 -10.22 22.27 1.31
C LEU A 100 -9.32 23.39 0.77
N ARG A 101 -8.29 23.74 1.56
CA ARG A 101 -7.23 24.69 1.20
C ARG A 101 -6.38 24.07 0.09
N SER A 102 -6.31 24.78 -1.04
CA SER A 102 -5.33 24.59 -2.12
C SER A 102 -3.89 24.75 -1.63
#